data_AF-A0A966ZC92-F1
#
_entry.id   AF-A0A966ZC92-F1
#
_cell.length_a   1.000
_cell.length_b   1.000
_cell.length_c   1.000
_cell.angle_alpha   90.00
_cell.angle_beta   90.00
_cell.angle_gamma   90.00
#
_symmetry.space_group_name_H-M   'P 1'
#
loop_
_entity.id
_entity.type
_entity.pdbx_description
1 polymer ?
#
loop_
_entity_poly.entity_id
_entity_poly.type
_entity_poly.pdbx_seq_one_letter_code
_entity_poly.pdbx_strand_id
1 'polypeptide(L)'
;MPNPARRATICAALFAGSLAAAVAPQWTRVTTPNFELYTTAGEKAGRDAAVHFEQVRAFFAQASPVKPPGDFPLRIIAFATPDQYRSYTPNPRASAFFATGPGRDYIVMRDASPESYSIAVHEYVHFVIRHSGLRVPLWLSEGWADVYSSMRRVRDGMAVGDLVPVRMRALDSAKGAWFDYPTLTTVRPNSPIYNEGDRTGLFYAQSWALAHMLFLSPEYRDNFRKFLMAMHNGELASDAAQTAFGKSGQEVFADARSYFDRKKLVGTVFQTNLGKAESEPVVAAIEDFDSRLILSDLQVATGRADLARVEYERLEKLKPERKDLQQSMGYLFWSIRDNNKAKDHLAKAFAMGVTDPQLSTRWHCCKWPRGKPCRKSRLPWNVP
;
A
#
# COMPACT_ATOMS: atom_id res chain seq x y z
N MET A 1 -65.20 -50.52 -9.17
CA MET A 1 -65.05 -49.50 -8.10
C MET A 1 -63.75 -49.79 -7.34
N PRO A 2 -63.02 -48.75 -6.91
CA PRO A 2 -61.55 -48.66 -7.04
C PRO A 2 -60.74 -48.84 -5.74
N ASN A 3 -59.49 -49.36 -5.88
CA ASN A 3 -58.16 -48.92 -5.39
C ASN A 3 -57.99 -48.25 -3.98
N PRO A 4 -56.75 -48.08 -3.45
CA PRO A 4 -55.77 -49.02 -2.88
C PRO A 4 -55.32 -48.59 -1.45
N ALA A 5 -54.46 -49.36 -0.75
CA ALA A 5 -53.45 -48.78 0.15
C ALA A 5 -52.39 -49.80 0.58
N ARG A 6 -51.25 -49.82 -0.13
CA ARG A 6 -49.99 -50.36 0.40
C ARG A 6 -49.48 -49.41 1.48
N ARG A 7 -49.33 -49.88 2.71
CA ARG A 7 -48.66 -49.13 3.78
C ARG A 7 -47.16 -49.11 3.51
N ALA A 8 -46.66 -47.99 3.01
CA ALA A 8 -45.23 -47.71 2.93
C ALA A 8 -44.75 -47.22 4.30
N THR A 9 -43.87 -47.97 4.95
CA THR A 9 -43.16 -47.53 6.15
C THR A 9 -42.10 -46.52 5.73
N ILE A 10 -42.32 -45.24 6.01
CA ILE A 10 -41.34 -44.17 5.79
C ILE A 10 -40.37 -44.18 6.98
N CYS A 11 -39.15 -44.67 6.77
CA CYS A 11 -38.03 -44.39 7.66
C CYS A 11 -37.62 -42.93 7.48
N ALA A 12 -37.97 -42.08 8.45
CA ALA A 12 -37.45 -40.72 8.52
C ALA A 12 -35.97 -40.78 8.91
N ALA A 13 -35.09 -40.71 7.91
CA ALA A 13 -33.67 -40.48 8.14
C ALA A 13 -33.48 -39.02 8.60
N LEU A 14 -33.26 -38.85 9.91
CA LEU A 14 -32.78 -37.59 10.49
C LEU A 14 -31.38 -37.31 9.94
N PHE A 15 -31.31 -36.55 8.86
CA PHE A 15 -30.08 -35.88 8.46
C PHE A 15 -29.77 -34.80 9.50
N ALA A 16 -29.01 -35.16 10.53
CA ALA A 16 -28.30 -34.20 11.36
C ALA A 16 -27.21 -33.56 10.49
N GLY A 17 -27.59 -32.54 9.71
CA GLY A 17 -26.64 -31.68 9.03
C GLY A 17 -25.80 -30.97 10.08
N SER A 18 -24.59 -31.45 10.31
CA SER A 18 -23.56 -30.71 11.02
C SER A 18 -23.27 -29.46 10.19
N LEU A 19 -23.94 -28.35 10.54
CA LEU A 19 -23.51 -27.00 10.22
C LEU A 19 -22.10 -26.87 10.81
N ALA A 20 -21.08 -27.13 10.01
CA ALA A 20 -19.73 -26.72 10.33
C ALA A 20 -19.77 -25.21 10.48
N ALA A 21 -19.87 -24.73 11.72
CA ALA A 21 -19.68 -23.33 12.03
C ALA A 21 -18.34 -22.94 11.41
N ALA A 22 -18.36 -22.01 10.46
CA ALA A 22 -17.13 -21.49 9.89
C ALA A 22 -16.29 -20.93 11.04
N VAL A 23 -15.20 -21.60 11.38
CA VAL A 23 -14.29 -21.16 12.44
C VAL A 23 -13.80 -19.77 12.03
N ALA A 24 -14.00 -18.80 12.91
CA ALA A 24 -13.56 -17.43 12.67
C ALA A 24 -12.06 -17.45 12.32
N PRO A 25 -11.60 -16.68 11.32
CA PRO A 25 -10.20 -16.70 10.92
C PRO A 25 -9.29 -16.36 12.11
N GLN A 26 -8.34 -17.24 12.42
CA GLN A 26 -7.38 -16.99 13.48
C GLN A 26 -6.34 -15.97 13.00
N TRP A 27 -6.40 -14.76 13.56
CA TRP A 27 -5.45 -13.70 13.26
C TRP A 27 -4.13 -13.89 14.01
N THR A 28 -3.04 -13.66 13.28
CA THR A 28 -1.66 -13.73 13.78
C THR A 28 -1.00 -12.38 13.56
N ARG A 29 -0.32 -11.85 14.60
CA ARG A 29 0.55 -10.69 14.51
C ARG A 29 1.98 -11.18 14.39
N VAL A 30 2.71 -10.65 13.42
CA VAL A 30 4.15 -10.83 13.24
C VAL A 30 4.80 -9.46 13.39
N THR A 31 5.71 -9.31 14.33
CA THR A 31 6.39 -8.05 14.62
C THR A 31 7.88 -8.20 14.31
N THR A 32 8.42 -7.25 13.55
CA THR A 32 9.84 -7.10 13.23
C THR A 32 10.27 -5.67 13.62
N PRO A 33 11.57 -5.31 13.54
CA PRO A 33 12.02 -3.97 13.95
C PRO A 33 11.29 -2.83 13.25
N ASN A 34 10.86 -3.03 12.00
CA ASN A 34 10.27 -1.96 11.18
C ASN A 34 8.81 -2.19 10.78
N PHE A 35 8.24 -3.37 11.05
CA PHE A 35 6.89 -3.71 10.60
C PHE A 35 6.06 -4.41 11.67
N GLU A 36 4.77 -4.05 11.67
CA GLU A 36 3.70 -4.87 12.25
C GLU A 36 2.90 -5.50 11.11
N LEU A 37 2.95 -6.82 10.98
CA LEU A 37 2.18 -7.58 10.00
C LEU A 37 1.05 -8.35 10.71
N TYR A 38 -0.14 -8.27 10.14
CA TYR A 38 -1.35 -8.94 10.61
C TYR A 38 -1.84 -9.87 9.53
N THR A 39 -2.07 -11.14 9.86
CA THR A 39 -2.46 -12.11 8.85
C THR A 39 -3.38 -13.22 9.35
N THR A 40 -4.26 -13.68 8.46
CA THR A 40 -5.04 -14.91 8.62
C THR A 40 -4.42 -16.10 7.87
N ALA A 41 -3.33 -15.89 7.12
CA ALA A 41 -2.66 -16.91 6.31
C ALA A 41 -1.77 -17.88 7.12
N GLY A 42 -1.73 -17.70 8.44
CA GLY A 42 -0.94 -18.49 9.37
C GLY A 42 0.46 -17.93 9.63
N GLU A 43 1.09 -18.45 10.67
CA GLU A 43 2.37 -17.97 11.18
C GLU A 43 3.49 -18.00 10.13
N LYS A 44 3.65 -19.13 9.42
CA LYS A 44 4.73 -19.28 8.43
C LYS A 44 4.66 -18.22 7.34
N ALA A 45 3.49 -18.05 6.72
CA ALA A 45 3.29 -17.06 5.67
C ALA A 45 3.51 -15.63 6.18
N GLY A 46 3.06 -15.33 7.41
CA GLY A 46 3.30 -14.05 8.05
C GLY A 46 4.79 -13.77 8.30
N ARG A 47 5.56 -14.76 8.78
CA ARG A 47 7.01 -14.65 8.98
C ARG A 47 7.74 -14.43 7.66
N ASP A 48 7.42 -15.23 6.64
CA ASP A 48 8.05 -15.15 5.32
C ASP A 48 7.82 -13.75 4.71
N ALA A 49 6.58 -13.24 4.79
CA ALA A 49 6.24 -11.90 4.30
C ALA A 49 6.95 -10.80 5.09
N ALA A 50 6.94 -10.86 6.42
CA ALA A 50 7.61 -9.85 7.25
C ALA A 50 9.12 -9.78 6.99
N VAL A 51 9.78 -10.94 6.85
CA VAL A 51 11.21 -11.01 6.50
C VAL A 51 11.46 -10.43 5.10
N HIS A 52 10.58 -10.71 4.13
CA HIS A 52 10.69 -10.12 2.80
C HIS A 52 10.62 -8.59 2.85
N PHE A 53 9.65 -8.02 3.58
CA PHE A 53 9.54 -6.56 3.73
C PHE A 53 10.74 -5.94 4.45
N GLU A 54 11.34 -6.61 5.44
CA GLU A 54 12.59 -6.15 6.06
C GLU A 54 13.74 -6.09 5.06
N GLN A 55 13.86 -7.08 4.17
CA GLN A 55 14.87 -7.07 3.10
C GLN A 55 14.64 -5.93 2.11
N VAL A 56 13.38 -5.69 1.72
CA VAL A 56 12.99 -4.58 0.84
C VAL A 56 13.35 -3.25 1.51
N ARG A 57 12.95 -3.03 2.77
CA ARG A 57 13.30 -1.81 3.51
C ARG A 57 14.81 -1.60 3.61
N ALA A 58 15.56 -2.65 3.96
CA ALA A 58 17.01 -2.58 4.09
C ALA A 58 17.67 -2.22 2.75
N PHE A 59 17.17 -2.75 1.62
CA PHE A 59 17.60 -2.32 0.29
C PHE A 59 17.37 -0.82 0.08
N PHE A 60 16.16 -0.31 0.38
CA PHE A 60 15.85 1.11 0.22
C PHE A 60 16.73 1.99 1.12
N ALA A 61 16.99 1.55 2.35
CA ALA A 61 17.87 2.24 3.29
C ALA A 61 19.32 2.32 2.77
N GLN A 62 19.86 1.23 2.23
CA GLN A 62 21.26 1.17 1.77
C GLN A 62 21.46 1.79 0.38
N ALA A 63 20.67 1.38 -0.62
CA ALA A 63 20.99 1.60 -2.03
C ALA A 63 20.04 2.54 -2.79
N SER A 64 18.76 2.64 -2.39
CA SER A 64 17.81 3.51 -3.12
C SER A 64 18.19 4.99 -2.99
N PRO A 65 18.03 5.80 -4.06
CA PRO A 65 18.16 7.26 -4.00
C PRO A 65 17.09 7.91 -3.13
N VAL A 66 15.96 7.24 -2.91
CA VAL A 66 14.88 7.69 -2.03
C VAL A 66 14.83 6.76 -0.82
N LYS A 67 15.07 7.31 0.36
CA LYS A 67 15.17 6.56 1.61
C LYS A 67 13.78 6.36 2.24
N PRO A 68 13.55 5.22 2.91
CA PRO A 68 12.32 5.02 3.66
C PRO A 68 12.29 5.98 4.87
N PRO A 69 11.10 6.34 5.37
CA PRO A 69 11.01 7.08 6.63
C PRO A 69 11.62 6.26 7.78
N GLY A 70 12.18 6.96 8.79
CA GLY A 70 12.77 6.33 9.98
C GLY A 70 11.72 5.61 10.83
N ASP A 71 10.98 6.37 11.64
CA ASP A 71 10.07 5.83 12.67
C ASP A 71 8.58 5.91 12.27
N PHE A 72 8.26 5.83 10.98
CA PHE A 72 6.86 5.92 10.56
C PHE A 72 6.17 4.54 10.60
N PRO A 73 5.03 4.40 11.31
CA PRO A 73 4.35 3.12 11.43
C PRO A 73 3.70 2.71 10.10
N LEU A 74 4.28 1.72 9.42
CA LEU A 74 3.66 1.01 8.31
C LEU A 74 3.12 -0.34 8.81
N ARG A 75 1.81 -0.53 8.67
CA ARG A 75 1.15 -1.79 9.01
C ARG A 75 0.87 -2.61 7.76
N ILE A 76 1.15 -3.90 7.81
CA ILE A 76 0.89 -4.83 6.71
C ILE A 76 -0.28 -5.73 7.11
N ILE A 77 -1.28 -5.86 6.24
CA ILE A 77 -2.41 -6.77 6.45
C ILE A 77 -2.44 -7.75 5.28
N ALA A 78 -2.22 -9.03 5.54
CA ALA A 78 -2.22 -10.07 4.51
C ALA A 78 -3.29 -11.11 4.79
N PHE A 79 -4.27 -11.24 3.91
CA PHE A 79 -5.35 -12.20 4.08
C PHE A 79 -4.93 -13.61 3.65
N ALA A 80 -5.64 -14.63 4.12
CA ALA A 80 -5.48 -16.01 3.65
C ALA A 80 -6.15 -16.23 2.29
N THR A 81 -7.27 -15.55 2.05
CA THR A 81 -8.11 -15.79 0.88
C THR A 81 -8.65 -14.49 0.27
N PRO A 82 -8.91 -14.49 -1.06
CA PRO A 82 -9.56 -13.37 -1.72
C PRO A 82 -10.92 -12.97 -1.13
N ASP A 83 -11.67 -13.91 -0.56
CA ASP A 83 -12.98 -13.63 0.04
C ASP A 83 -12.87 -12.80 1.31
N GLN A 84 -11.88 -13.06 2.16
CA GLN A 84 -11.63 -12.24 3.34
C GLN A 84 -11.18 -10.83 2.94
N TYR A 85 -10.37 -10.72 1.88
CA TYR A 85 -9.89 -9.43 1.36
C TYR A 85 -10.99 -8.59 0.70
N ARG A 86 -12.01 -9.21 0.10
CA ARG A 86 -13.05 -8.57 -0.73
C ARG A 86 -13.75 -7.41 0.00
N SER A 87 -14.00 -7.56 1.30
CA SER A 87 -14.67 -6.52 2.11
C SER A 87 -13.77 -5.32 2.44
N TYR A 88 -12.46 -5.43 2.20
CA TYR A 88 -11.46 -4.44 2.58
C TYR A 88 -10.70 -3.84 1.40
N THR A 89 -10.92 -4.31 0.17
CA THR A 89 -10.34 -3.66 -1.00
C THR A 89 -11.19 -2.48 -1.49
N PRO A 90 -10.59 -1.35 -1.90
CA PRO A 90 -11.29 -0.31 -2.65
C PRO A 90 -11.54 -0.72 -4.11
N ASN A 91 -10.74 -1.64 -4.66
CA ASN A 91 -10.83 -2.12 -6.03
C ASN A 91 -10.70 -3.65 -6.07
N PRO A 92 -11.76 -4.40 -6.41
CA PRO A 92 -11.73 -5.87 -6.47
C PRO A 92 -10.66 -6.46 -7.40
N ARG A 93 -10.13 -5.69 -8.36
CA ARG A 93 -9.07 -6.14 -9.28
C ARG A 93 -7.67 -6.01 -8.69
N ALA A 94 -7.49 -5.20 -7.64
CA ALA A 94 -6.20 -4.99 -7.02
C ALA A 94 -5.85 -6.20 -6.12
N SER A 95 -4.67 -6.78 -6.30
CA SER A 95 -4.19 -7.90 -5.46
C SER A 95 -3.42 -7.43 -4.22
N ALA A 96 -2.97 -6.17 -4.22
CA ALA A 96 -2.59 -5.44 -3.02
C ALA A 96 -2.90 -3.95 -3.23
N PHE A 97 -2.86 -3.15 -2.17
CA PHE A 97 -2.91 -1.69 -2.26
C PHE A 97 -2.23 -1.02 -1.06
N PHE A 98 -1.71 0.18 -1.31
CA PHE A 98 -1.29 1.13 -0.30
C PHE A 98 -2.45 2.05 0.09
N ALA A 99 -2.68 2.22 1.39
CA ALA A 99 -3.68 3.16 1.92
C ALA A 99 -3.13 3.99 3.06
N THR A 100 -3.57 5.24 3.12
CA THR A 100 -3.10 6.20 4.11
C THR A 100 -4.19 6.43 5.14
N GLY A 101 -3.92 6.07 6.39
CA GLY A 101 -4.84 6.32 7.48
C GLY A 101 -4.51 7.62 8.22
N PRO A 102 -5.41 8.06 9.11
CA PRO A 102 -5.07 9.07 10.08
C PRO A 102 -3.90 8.57 10.96
N GLY A 103 -4.02 7.47 11.71
CA GLY A 103 -2.97 7.08 12.66
C GLY A 103 -1.68 6.51 12.03
N ARG A 104 -1.81 5.83 10.88
CA ARG A 104 -0.75 5.02 10.27
C ARG A 104 -1.08 4.75 8.80
N ASP A 105 -0.09 4.30 8.06
CA ASP A 105 -0.29 3.83 6.68
C ASP A 105 -0.34 2.29 6.62
N TYR A 106 -0.91 1.78 5.54
CA TYR A 106 -1.22 0.37 5.35
C TYR A 106 -0.72 -0.13 3.99
N ILE A 107 -0.15 -1.33 3.98
CA ILE A 107 -0.12 -2.18 2.78
C ILE A 107 -1.05 -3.36 3.04
N VAL A 108 -2.00 -3.57 2.15
CA VAL A 108 -3.00 -4.64 2.29
C VAL A 108 -2.85 -5.59 1.12
N MET A 109 -2.67 -6.86 1.41
CA MET A 109 -2.43 -7.92 0.43
C MET A 109 -3.61 -8.90 0.43
N ARG A 110 -4.10 -9.23 -0.76
CA ARG A 110 -5.18 -10.21 -0.95
C ARG A 110 -4.79 -11.61 -0.48
N ASP A 111 -3.50 -11.94 -0.59
CA ASP A 111 -2.90 -13.18 -0.15
C ASP A 111 -1.45 -12.94 0.30
N ALA A 112 -0.93 -13.80 1.18
CA ALA A 112 0.45 -13.73 1.67
C ALA A 112 1.43 -14.57 0.82
N SER A 113 1.07 -14.94 -0.40
CA SER A 113 1.88 -15.81 -1.24
C SER A 113 3.13 -15.09 -1.77
N PRO A 114 4.28 -15.77 -1.91
CA PRO A 114 5.49 -15.18 -2.49
C PRO A 114 5.27 -14.60 -3.89
N GLU A 115 4.36 -15.16 -4.67
CA GLU A 115 3.99 -14.68 -6.01
C GLU A 115 3.38 -13.27 -5.98
N SER A 116 2.78 -12.87 -4.86
CA SER A 116 2.20 -11.55 -4.64
C SER A 116 3.20 -10.52 -4.10
N TYR A 117 4.44 -10.91 -3.77
CA TYR A 117 5.43 -10.00 -3.17
C TYR A 117 5.86 -8.87 -4.10
N SER A 118 5.94 -9.12 -5.42
CA SER A 118 6.25 -8.06 -6.39
C SER A 118 5.23 -6.92 -6.33
N ILE A 119 3.94 -7.25 -6.25
CA ILE A 119 2.87 -6.26 -6.10
C ILE A 119 2.98 -5.57 -4.73
N ALA A 120 3.31 -6.32 -3.68
CA ALA A 120 3.48 -5.73 -2.35
C ALA A 120 4.67 -4.75 -2.28
N VAL A 121 5.75 -5.03 -3.02
CA VAL A 121 6.89 -4.12 -3.22
C VAL A 121 6.47 -2.86 -3.98
N HIS A 122 5.63 -2.97 -5.01
CA HIS A 122 5.05 -1.83 -5.71
C HIS A 122 4.37 -0.87 -4.72
N GLU A 123 3.52 -1.42 -3.83
CA GLU A 123 2.86 -0.63 -2.78
C GLU A 123 3.84 -0.05 -1.75
N TYR A 124 4.92 -0.77 -1.44
CA TYR A 124 5.99 -0.25 -0.58
C TYR A 124 6.71 0.96 -1.21
N VAL A 125 6.88 0.98 -2.52
CA VAL A 125 7.48 2.12 -3.22
C VAL A 125 6.58 3.36 -3.09
N HIS A 126 5.26 3.21 -3.19
CA HIS A 126 4.34 4.32 -2.94
C HIS A 126 4.47 4.86 -1.52
N PHE A 127 4.61 3.98 -0.53
CA PHE A 127 4.91 4.38 0.85
C PHE A 127 6.21 5.21 0.93
N VAL A 128 7.31 4.72 0.35
CA VAL A 128 8.61 5.42 0.36
C VAL A 128 8.50 6.79 -0.34
N ILE A 129 7.90 6.84 -1.54
CA ILE A 129 7.73 8.09 -2.29
C ILE A 129 6.91 9.09 -1.49
N ARG A 130 5.78 8.67 -0.91
CA ARG A 130 4.93 9.54 -0.10
C ARG A 130 5.69 10.22 1.04
N HIS A 131 6.51 9.45 1.75
CA HIS A 131 7.24 9.93 2.93
C HIS A 131 8.59 10.59 2.60
N SER A 132 9.03 10.54 1.35
CA SER A 132 10.25 11.22 0.90
C SER A 132 10.12 12.75 0.81
N GLY A 133 8.88 13.28 0.84
CA GLY A 133 8.60 14.68 0.56
C GLY A 133 8.65 15.04 -0.93
N LEU A 134 8.96 14.08 -1.82
CA LEU A 134 8.98 14.32 -3.25
C LEU A 134 7.58 14.53 -3.83
N ARG A 135 7.43 15.50 -4.73
CA ARG A 135 6.26 15.66 -5.58
C ARG A 135 6.52 14.93 -6.89
N VAL A 136 5.96 13.74 -7.02
CA VAL A 136 6.16 12.88 -8.19
C VAL A 136 4.83 12.77 -8.94
N PRO A 137 4.80 13.02 -10.26
CA PRO A 137 3.57 12.84 -11.04
C PRO A 137 3.18 11.36 -11.10
N LEU A 138 1.89 11.10 -11.36
CA LEU A 138 1.31 9.76 -11.28
C LEU A 138 2.06 8.73 -12.14
N TRP A 139 2.35 9.06 -13.40
CA TRP A 139 3.07 8.15 -14.31
C TRP A 139 4.43 7.73 -13.75
N LEU A 140 5.19 8.65 -13.14
CA LEU A 140 6.51 8.31 -12.60
C LEU A 140 6.37 7.54 -11.29
N SER A 141 5.38 7.88 -10.46
CA SER A 141 5.09 7.13 -9.23
C SER A 141 4.75 5.67 -9.53
N GLU A 142 3.85 5.41 -10.48
CA GLU A 142 3.48 4.05 -10.89
C GLU A 142 4.62 3.33 -11.62
N GLY A 143 5.26 4.01 -12.56
CA GLY A 143 6.33 3.42 -13.35
C GLY A 143 7.54 3.04 -12.50
N TRP A 144 7.93 3.90 -11.54
CA TRP A 144 9.07 3.63 -10.69
C TRP A 144 8.77 2.53 -9.66
N ALA A 145 7.52 2.46 -9.18
CA ALA A 145 7.05 1.35 -8.36
C ALA A 145 7.10 0.01 -9.13
N ASP A 146 6.70 -0.02 -10.41
CA ASP A 146 6.83 -1.21 -11.26
C ASP A 146 8.30 -1.57 -11.55
N VAL A 147 9.22 -0.60 -11.63
CA VAL A 147 10.65 -0.91 -11.79
C VAL A 147 11.18 -1.64 -10.57
N TYR A 148 10.86 -1.15 -9.37
CA TYR A 148 11.28 -1.80 -8.12
C TYR A 148 10.50 -3.08 -7.81
N SER A 149 9.27 -3.26 -8.31
CA SER A 149 8.49 -4.49 -8.11
C SER A 149 9.18 -5.74 -8.67
N SER A 150 10.06 -5.56 -9.66
CA SER A 150 10.90 -6.61 -10.24
C SER A 150 12.10 -7.02 -9.37
N MET A 151 12.26 -6.40 -8.19
CA MET A 151 13.45 -6.61 -7.38
C MET A 151 13.58 -8.06 -6.92
N ARG A 152 14.80 -8.60 -7.00
CA ARG A 152 15.11 -9.96 -6.52
C ARG A 152 16.50 -10.04 -5.93
N ARG A 153 16.64 -10.85 -4.89
CA ARG A 153 17.93 -11.09 -4.26
C ARG A 153 18.85 -11.85 -5.23
N VAL A 154 20.10 -11.42 -5.30
CA VAL A 154 21.19 -12.09 -6.00
C VAL A 154 22.37 -12.26 -5.04
N ARG A 155 23.40 -13.00 -5.45
CA ARG A 155 24.54 -13.33 -4.58
C ARG A 155 25.16 -12.09 -3.90
N ASP A 156 25.35 -11.03 -4.69
CA ASP A 156 26.11 -9.84 -4.27
C ASP A 156 25.20 -8.61 -4.05
N GLY A 157 23.89 -8.81 -3.85
CA GLY A 157 22.96 -7.72 -3.54
C GLY A 157 21.53 -7.93 -4.05
N MET A 158 20.95 -6.87 -4.62
CA MET A 158 19.57 -6.87 -5.14
C MET A 158 19.58 -6.48 -6.62
N ALA A 159 19.07 -7.35 -7.49
CA ALA A 159 18.81 -7.02 -8.88
C ALA A 159 17.49 -6.25 -8.99
N VAL A 160 17.46 -5.21 -9.82
CA VAL A 160 16.30 -4.35 -10.08
C VAL A 160 16.22 -4.05 -11.58
N GLY A 161 15.00 -4.00 -12.11
CA GLY A 161 14.74 -3.71 -13.52
C GLY A 161 14.60 -4.95 -14.39
N ASP A 162 14.23 -6.10 -13.81
CA ASP A 162 13.81 -7.25 -14.61
C ASP A 162 12.45 -6.95 -15.30
N LEU A 163 12.14 -7.71 -16.35
CA LEU A 163 10.92 -7.49 -17.13
C LEU A 163 9.69 -7.87 -16.31
N VAL A 164 8.65 -7.05 -16.41
CA VAL A 164 7.35 -7.33 -15.83
C VAL A 164 6.43 -7.89 -16.93
N PRO A 165 6.14 -9.20 -16.95
CA PRO A 165 5.49 -9.84 -18.11
C PRO A 165 4.13 -9.26 -18.47
N VAL A 166 3.36 -8.81 -17.47
CA VAL A 166 2.06 -8.15 -17.72
C VAL A 166 2.22 -6.79 -18.41
N ARG A 167 3.30 -6.05 -18.12
CA ARG A 167 3.59 -4.77 -18.79
C ARG A 167 4.06 -5.01 -20.22
N MET A 168 4.97 -5.96 -20.43
CA MET A 168 5.40 -6.36 -21.78
C MET A 168 4.21 -6.75 -22.66
N ARG A 169 3.33 -7.63 -22.18
CA ARG A 169 2.12 -8.03 -22.92
C ARG A 169 1.20 -6.84 -23.25
N ALA A 170 1.08 -5.86 -22.36
CA ALA A 170 0.28 -4.66 -22.61
C ALA A 170 0.93 -3.75 -23.68
N LEU A 171 2.26 -3.61 -23.68
CA LEU A 171 2.98 -2.89 -24.74
C LEU A 171 2.84 -3.58 -26.10
N ASP A 172 3.00 -4.91 -26.14
CA ASP A 172 2.87 -5.72 -27.36
C ASP A 172 1.45 -5.67 -27.93
N SER A 173 0.44 -5.78 -27.04
CA SER A 173 -0.98 -5.73 -27.43
C SER A 173 -1.39 -4.36 -27.98
N ALA A 174 -0.70 -3.29 -27.58
CA ALA A 174 -0.94 -1.95 -28.11
C ALA A 174 -0.47 -1.79 -29.57
N LYS A 175 0.37 -2.70 -30.11
CA LYS A 175 0.84 -2.68 -31.51
C LYS A 175 1.36 -1.31 -31.96
N GLY A 176 2.11 -0.63 -31.08
CA GLY A 176 2.67 0.70 -31.34
C GLY A 176 1.70 1.88 -31.14
N ALA A 177 0.43 1.64 -30.79
CA ALA A 177 -0.55 2.68 -30.44
C ALA A 177 -0.30 3.23 -29.02
N TRP A 178 0.89 3.78 -28.80
CA TRP A 178 1.24 4.41 -27.53
C TRP A 178 0.54 5.76 -27.38
N PHE A 179 0.40 6.24 -26.13
CA PHE A 179 -0.05 7.61 -25.91
C PHE A 179 1.03 8.58 -26.40
N ASP A 180 0.69 9.84 -26.65
CA ASP A 180 1.75 10.84 -26.78
C ASP A 180 2.33 11.20 -25.39
N TYR A 181 3.53 11.78 -25.37
CA TYR A 181 4.22 12.11 -24.13
C TYR A 181 3.42 13.05 -23.21
N PRO A 182 2.78 14.13 -23.71
CA PRO A 182 1.91 14.96 -22.87
C PRO A 182 0.73 14.19 -22.30
N THR A 183 0.08 13.31 -23.07
CA THR A 183 -1.06 12.51 -22.61
C THR A 183 -0.64 11.58 -21.48
N LEU A 184 0.46 10.84 -21.63
CA LEU A 184 0.98 9.95 -20.58
C LEU A 184 1.34 10.75 -19.31
N THR A 185 2.07 11.84 -19.47
CA THR A 185 2.69 12.55 -18.34
C THR A 185 1.74 13.45 -17.56
N THR A 186 0.54 13.72 -18.11
CA THR A 186 -0.48 14.57 -17.47
C THR A 186 -1.66 13.79 -16.87
N VAL A 187 -1.65 12.45 -16.94
CA VAL A 187 -2.68 11.60 -16.31
C VAL A 187 -2.75 11.87 -14.81
N ARG A 188 -3.99 11.98 -14.30
CA ARG A 188 -4.32 12.17 -12.89
C ARG A 188 -5.21 11.03 -12.39
N PRO A 189 -5.36 10.84 -11.07
CA PRO A 189 -6.21 9.78 -10.53
C PRO A 189 -7.68 9.82 -11.00
N ASN A 190 -8.19 11.00 -11.37
CA ASN A 190 -9.55 11.17 -11.89
C ASN A 190 -9.63 11.16 -13.44
N SER A 191 -8.52 10.91 -14.14
CA SER A 191 -8.52 10.85 -15.60
C SER A 191 -9.20 9.56 -16.09
N PRO A 192 -9.95 9.61 -17.21
CA PRO A 192 -10.53 8.41 -17.84
C PRO A 192 -9.50 7.30 -18.10
N ILE A 193 -8.31 7.67 -18.57
CA ILE A 193 -7.19 6.75 -18.83
C ILE A 193 -6.86 5.86 -17.62
N TYR A 194 -6.94 6.40 -16.41
CA TYR A 194 -6.58 5.70 -15.17
C TYR A 194 -7.71 4.86 -14.58
N ASN A 195 -8.95 5.04 -15.05
CA ASN A 195 -10.14 4.41 -14.48
C ASN A 195 -10.84 3.44 -15.46
N GLU A 196 -10.45 3.42 -16.74
CA GLU A 196 -11.15 2.69 -17.80
C GLU A 196 -10.30 1.59 -18.45
N GLY A 197 -10.70 0.33 -18.22
CA GLY A 197 -10.35 -0.86 -19.01
C GLY A 197 -8.89 -0.97 -19.47
N ASP A 198 -8.71 -1.27 -20.76
CA ASP A 198 -7.41 -1.54 -21.37
C ASP A 198 -6.49 -0.31 -21.42
N ARG A 199 -7.05 0.91 -21.44
CA ARG A 199 -6.27 2.15 -21.39
C ARG A 199 -5.48 2.27 -20.09
N THR A 200 -6.05 1.75 -19.00
CA THR A 200 -5.37 1.71 -17.69
C THR A 200 -4.16 0.78 -17.76
N GLY A 201 -4.30 -0.42 -18.32
CA GLY A 201 -3.20 -1.35 -18.49
C GLY A 201 -2.05 -0.77 -19.32
N LEU A 202 -2.39 -0.08 -20.41
CA LEU A 202 -1.41 0.60 -21.27
C LEU A 202 -0.73 1.79 -20.57
N PHE A 203 -1.46 2.55 -19.75
CA PHE A 203 -0.89 3.63 -18.94
C PHE A 203 0.20 3.11 -18.00
N TYR A 204 -0.08 2.05 -17.24
CA TYR A 204 0.92 1.42 -16.37
C TYR A 204 2.11 0.91 -17.17
N ALA A 205 1.87 0.26 -18.31
CA ALA A 205 2.93 -0.31 -19.13
C ALA A 205 3.88 0.75 -19.70
N GLN A 206 3.36 1.88 -20.20
CA GLN A 206 4.19 2.98 -20.70
C GLN A 206 4.86 3.77 -19.57
N SER A 207 4.18 3.91 -18.43
CA SER A 207 4.75 4.50 -17.22
C SER A 207 5.97 3.72 -16.76
N TRP A 208 5.84 2.38 -16.66
CA TRP A 208 6.93 1.47 -16.36
C TRP A 208 8.05 1.56 -17.38
N ALA A 209 7.75 1.50 -18.68
CA ALA A 209 8.75 1.55 -19.74
C ALA A 209 9.57 2.85 -19.68
N LEU A 210 8.91 4.00 -19.57
CA LEU A 210 9.58 5.29 -19.48
C LEU A 210 10.41 5.39 -18.19
N ALA A 211 9.86 5.04 -17.04
CA ALA A 211 10.60 5.06 -15.77
C ALA A 211 11.80 4.11 -15.77
N HIS A 212 11.66 2.91 -16.35
CA HIS A 212 12.72 1.92 -16.48
C HIS A 212 13.91 2.46 -17.28
N MET A 213 13.66 2.98 -18.48
CA MET A 213 14.71 3.58 -19.30
C MET A 213 15.38 4.75 -18.58
N LEU A 214 14.57 5.70 -18.08
CA LEU A 214 15.10 6.90 -17.44
C LEU A 214 15.95 6.59 -16.21
N PHE A 215 15.57 5.56 -15.43
CA PHE A 215 16.26 5.22 -14.19
C PHE A 215 17.48 4.30 -14.40
N LEU A 216 17.46 3.41 -15.39
CA LEU A 216 18.44 2.34 -15.50
C LEU A 216 19.36 2.43 -16.73
N SER A 217 18.91 3.05 -17.81
CA SER A 217 19.69 3.07 -19.06
C SER A 217 20.91 3.99 -18.92
N PRO A 218 22.09 3.62 -19.47
CA PRO A 218 23.29 4.45 -19.41
C PRO A 218 23.09 5.86 -19.97
N GLU A 219 22.23 6.00 -20.98
CA GLU A 219 21.97 7.25 -21.67
C GLU A 219 21.21 8.27 -20.80
N TYR A 220 20.46 7.81 -19.79
CA TYR A 220 19.57 8.65 -18.98
C TYR A 220 19.88 8.67 -17.47
N ARG A 221 20.36 7.55 -16.91
CA ARG A 221 20.43 7.32 -15.46
C ARG A 221 21.23 8.39 -14.70
N ASP A 222 22.31 8.91 -15.28
CA ASP A 222 23.19 9.87 -14.62
C ASP A 222 22.50 11.23 -14.40
N ASN A 223 21.51 11.57 -15.23
CA ASN A 223 20.70 12.79 -15.11
C ASN A 223 19.29 12.54 -14.55
N PHE A 224 18.93 11.30 -14.20
CA PHE A 224 17.61 10.98 -13.66
C PHE A 224 17.27 11.79 -12.40
N ARG A 225 18.23 11.98 -11.50
CA ARG A 225 18.02 12.81 -10.29
C ARG A 225 17.70 14.26 -10.66
N LYS A 226 18.35 14.81 -11.69
CA LYS A 226 18.09 16.17 -12.18
C LYS A 226 16.66 16.29 -12.71
N PHE A 227 16.22 15.32 -13.51
CA PHE A 227 14.85 15.21 -14.02
C PHE A 227 13.82 15.13 -12.87
N LEU A 228 14.05 14.24 -11.91
CA LEU A 228 13.18 14.07 -10.74
C LEU A 228 13.06 15.37 -9.94
N MET A 229 14.15 16.13 -9.79
CA MET A 229 14.14 17.38 -9.03
C MET A 229 13.49 18.54 -9.77
N ALA A 230 13.61 18.62 -11.09
CA ALA A 230 12.84 19.56 -11.91
C ALA A 230 11.32 19.32 -11.73
N MET A 231 10.87 18.07 -11.82
CA MET A 231 9.46 17.74 -11.60
C MET A 231 9.01 17.98 -10.14
N HIS A 232 9.85 17.68 -9.16
CA HIS A 232 9.57 18.00 -7.75
C HIS A 232 9.30 19.49 -7.54
N ASN A 233 10.04 20.35 -8.24
CA ASN A 233 9.91 21.81 -8.20
C ASN A 233 8.68 22.33 -8.97
N GLY A 234 7.93 21.45 -9.65
CA GLY A 234 6.69 21.79 -10.33
C GLY A 234 6.82 22.06 -11.82
N GLU A 235 8.00 21.80 -12.42
CA GLU A 235 8.16 21.86 -13.88
C GLU A 235 7.31 20.79 -14.57
N LEU A 236 6.85 21.09 -15.80
CA LEU A 236 6.18 20.10 -16.63
C LEU A 236 7.19 19.02 -17.07
N ALA A 237 6.71 17.80 -17.32
CA ALA A 237 7.57 16.69 -17.70
C ALA A 237 8.38 16.95 -19.00
N SER A 238 7.86 17.77 -19.91
CA SER A 238 8.57 18.19 -21.13
C SER A 238 9.73 19.12 -20.83
N ASP A 239 9.51 20.10 -19.95
CA ASP A 239 10.53 21.07 -19.55
C ASP A 239 11.62 20.37 -18.73
N ALA A 240 11.21 19.51 -17.78
CA ALA A 240 12.13 18.68 -17.01
C ALA A 240 13.00 17.79 -17.90
N ALA A 241 12.44 17.23 -18.98
CA ALA A 241 13.19 16.43 -19.96
C ALA A 241 14.24 17.29 -20.69
N GLN A 242 13.86 18.50 -21.13
CA GLN A 242 14.78 19.43 -21.76
C GLN A 242 15.91 19.84 -20.79
N THR A 243 15.58 20.16 -19.55
CA THR A 243 16.54 20.55 -18.51
C THR A 243 17.49 19.43 -18.14
N ALA A 244 17.00 18.19 -18.01
CA ALA A 244 17.81 17.06 -17.55
C ALA A 244 18.61 16.40 -18.68
N PHE A 245 18.01 16.26 -19.86
CA PHE A 245 18.53 15.42 -20.94
C PHE A 245 18.86 16.21 -22.21
N GLY A 246 18.51 17.50 -22.28
CA GLY A 246 18.70 18.30 -23.49
C GLY A 246 17.78 17.89 -24.66
N LYS A 247 16.72 17.13 -24.38
CA LYS A 247 15.81 16.54 -25.36
C LYS A 247 14.37 16.99 -25.12
N SER A 248 13.60 17.09 -26.21
CA SER A 248 12.16 17.23 -26.12
C SER A 248 11.51 15.98 -25.49
N GLY A 249 10.34 16.15 -24.89
CA GLY A 249 9.57 15.03 -24.36
C GLY A 249 9.24 13.97 -25.42
N GLN A 250 8.99 14.39 -26.67
CA GLN A 250 8.75 13.46 -27.77
C GLN A 250 9.99 12.61 -28.10
N GLU A 251 11.18 13.20 -28.11
CA GLU A 251 12.43 12.46 -28.35
C GLU A 251 12.71 11.45 -27.23
N VAL A 252 12.53 11.85 -25.97
CA VAL A 252 12.67 10.95 -24.82
C VAL A 252 11.69 9.77 -24.93
N PHE A 253 10.46 10.03 -25.36
CA PHE A 253 9.45 8.97 -25.48
C PHE A 253 9.66 8.07 -26.70
N ALA A 254 10.23 8.61 -27.79
CA ALA A 254 10.69 7.82 -28.92
C ALA A 254 11.84 6.88 -28.50
N ASP A 255 12.80 7.40 -27.74
CA ASP A 255 13.90 6.59 -27.19
C ASP A 255 13.37 5.47 -26.29
N ALA A 256 12.36 5.73 -25.45
CA ALA A 256 11.74 4.71 -24.61
C ALA A 256 11.15 3.56 -25.43
N ARG A 257 10.47 3.86 -26.54
CA ARG A 257 9.96 2.83 -27.46
C ARG A 257 11.10 2.02 -28.06
N SER A 258 12.09 2.70 -28.65
CA SER A 258 13.24 2.04 -29.25
C SER A 258 14.08 1.25 -28.25
N TYR A 259 14.10 1.65 -26.98
CA TYR A 259 14.76 0.93 -25.90
C TYR A 259 14.08 -0.42 -25.65
N PHE A 260 12.74 -0.47 -25.62
CA PHE A 260 11.97 -1.70 -25.43
C PHE A 260 11.90 -2.62 -26.65
N ASP A 261 12.23 -2.12 -27.84
CA ASP A 261 12.43 -2.93 -29.04
C ASP A 261 13.80 -3.65 -29.08
N ARG A 262 14.71 -3.34 -28.15
CA ARG A 262 16.05 -3.95 -28.09
C ARG A 262 15.95 -5.43 -27.68
N LYS A 263 16.89 -6.24 -28.19
CA LYS A 263 17.03 -7.66 -27.81
C LYS A 263 17.38 -7.88 -26.32
N LYS A 264 17.97 -6.88 -25.67
CA LYS A 264 18.37 -6.91 -24.26
C LYS A 264 18.05 -5.58 -23.61
N LEU A 265 17.48 -5.65 -22.41
CA LEU A 265 17.17 -4.51 -21.56
C LEU A 265 18.13 -4.46 -20.37
N VAL A 266 18.37 -3.27 -19.85
CA VAL A 266 19.36 -3.04 -18.79
C VAL A 266 18.66 -3.14 -17.44
N GLY A 267 18.98 -4.19 -16.69
CA GLY A 267 18.78 -4.23 -15.24
C GLY A 267 20.05 -3.78 -14.52
N THR A 268 19.95 -3.51 -13.22
CA THR A 268 21.11 -3.18 -12.38
C THR A 268 21.15 -4.08 -11.15
N VAL A 269 22.35 -4.42 -10.70
CA VAL A 269 22.58 -5.06 -9.41
C VAL A 269 23.09 -4.01 -8.46
N PHE A 270 22.30 -3.69 -7.46
CA PHE A 270 22.71 -2.83 -6.36
C PHE A 270 23.42 -3.68 -5.31
N GLN A 271 24.70 -3.40 -5.11
CA GLN A 271 25.46 -4.00 -4.03
C GLN A 271 24.86 -3.58 -2.68
N THR A 272 24.44 -4.56 -1.91
CA THR A 272 23.83 -4.36 -0.60
C THR A 272 24.30 -5.48 0.32
N ASN A 273 24.56 -5.15 1.58
CA ASN A 273 24.87 -6.14 2.60
C ASN A 273 23.58 -6.52 3.33
N LEU A 274 22.69 -7.20 2.60
CA LEU A 274 21.46 -7.75 3.17
C LEU A 274 21.81 -9.08 3.84
N GLY A 275 22.30 -8.98 5.08
CA GLY A 275 22.56 -10.10 5.96
C GLY A 275 21.29 -10.88 6.31
N LYS A 276 21.39 -11.87 7.21
CA LYS A 276 20.19 -12.46 7.84
C LYS A 276 19.44 -11.36 8.60
N ALA A 277 18.12 -11.49 8.71
CA ALA A 277 17.27 -10.56 9.46
C ALA A 277 17.90 -10.27 10.83
N GLU A 278 18.01 -8.99 11.19
CA GLU A 278 18.70 -8.54 12.41
C GLU A 278 18.07 -9.11 13.68
N SER A 279 16.80 -9.49 13.62
CA SER A 279 16.07 -10.17 14.69
C SER A 279 15.05 -11.16 14.12
N GLU A 280 14.82 -12.26 14.83
CA GLU A 280 13.72 -13.17 14.50
C GLU A 280 12.36 -12.49 14.70
N PRO A 281 11.39 -12.68 13.79
CA PRO A 281 10.06 -12.12 13.97
C PRO A 281 9.39 -12.65 15.24
N VAL A 282 8.77 -11.76 16.01
CA VAL A 282 7.96 -12.12 17.18
C VAL A 282 6.54 -12.38 16.72
N VAL A 283 5.99 -13.55 17.08
CA VAL A 283 4.65 -13.97 16.66
C VAL A 283 3.73 -14.04 17.86
N ALA A 284 2.53 -13.50 17.71
CA ALA A 284 1.48 -13.56 18.71
C ALA A 284 0.12 -13.83 18.07
N ALA A 285 -0.72 -14.62 18.74
CA ALA A 285 -2.14 -14.68 18.42
C ALA A 285 -2.80 -13.34 18.77
N ILE A 286 -3.87 -13.01 18.07
CA ILE A 286 -4.59 -11.75 18.24
C ILE A 286 -5.99 -12.02 18.75
N GLU A 287 -6.43 -11.26 19.75
CA GLU A 287 -7.80 -11.32 20.24
C GLU A 287 -8.80 -10.86 19.16
N ASP A 288 -10.03 -11.38 19.21
CA ASP A 288 -11.12 -10.96 18.31
C ASP A 288 -11.28 -9.43 18.30
N PHE A 289 -11.26 -8.81 19.48
CA PHE A 289 -11.35 -7.36 19.65
C PHE A 289 -10.28 -6.61 18.83
N ASP A 290 -9.02 -7.03 18.95
CA ASP A 290 -7.90 -6.34 18.31
C ASP A 290 -7.96 -6.50 16.79
N SER A 291 -8.31 -7.69 16.31
CA SER A 291 -8.46 -7.92 14.86
C SER A 291 -9.55 -7.04 14.26
N ARG A 292 -10.68 -6.90 14.95
CA ARG A 292 -11.80 -6.05 14.54
C ARG A 292 -11.43 -4.57 14.55
N LEU A 293 -10.77 -4.10 15.61
CA LEU A 293 -10.27 -2.72 15.70
C LEU A 293 -9.34 -2.38 14.53
N ILE A 294 -8.40 -3.25 14.19
CA ILE A 294 -7.44 -3.04 13.10
C ILE A 294 -8.14 -2.99 11.73
N LEU A 295 -9.10 -3.88 11.50
CA LEU A 295 -9.86 -3.91 10.25
C LEU A 295 -10.80 -2.70 10.13
N SER A 296 -11.34 -2.20 11.24
CA SER A 296 -12.08 -0.93 11.28
C SER A 296 -11.17 0.27 11.00
N ASP A 297 -9.96 0.32 11.54
CA ASP A 297 -8.99 1.38 11.21
C ASP A 297 -8.64 1.39 9.72
N LEU A 298 -8.51 0.21 9.10
CA LEU A 298 -8.34 0.07 7.66
C LEU A 298 -9.57 0.57 6.88
N GLN A 299 -10.79 0.31 7.37
CA GLN A 299 -12.01 0.86 6.77
C GLN A 299 -12.01 2.40 6.80
N VAL A 300 -11.54 3.03 7.88
CA VAL A 300 -11.34 4.49 7.93
C VAL A 300 -10.33 4.93 6.86
N ALA A 301 -9.17 4.28 6.79
CA ALA A 301 -8.10 4.61 5.84
C ALA A 301 -8.53 4.47 4.36
N THR A 302 -9.53 3.64 4.09
CA THR A 302 -10.08 3.37 2.75
C THR A 302 -11.39 4.11 2.46
N GLY A 303 -11.76 5.09 3.29
CA GLY A 303 -12.94 5.93 3.08
C GLY A 303 -14.28 5.29 3.46
N ARG A 304 -14.28 4.12 4.12
CA ARG A 304 -15.47 3.41 4.62
C ARG A 304 -15.75 3.75 6.08
N ALA A 305 -15.76 5.05 6.38
CA ALA A 305 -15.93 5.59 7.74
C ALA A 305 -17.23 5.12 8.42
N ASP A 306 -18.33 4.97 7.67
CA ASP A 306 -19.61 4.52 8.23
C ASP A 306 -19.57 3.08 8.74
N LEU A 307 -18.90 2.18 8.01
CA LEU A 307 -18.72 0.79 8.45
C LEU A 307 -17.84 0.72 9.69
N ALA A 308 -16.73 1.49 9.69
CA ALA A 308 -15.84 1.57 10.85
C ALA A 308 -16.57 2.10 12.08
N ARG A 309 -17.42 3.12 11.93
CA ARG A 309 -18.20 3.71 13.03
C ARG A 309 -19.11 2.71 13.71
N VAL A 310 -19.89 1.95 12.92
CA VAL A 310 -20.79 0.91 13.45
C VAL A 310 -20.00 -0.13 14.25
N GLU A 311 -18.82 -0.49 13.76
CA GLU A 311 -17.99 -1.48 14.42
C GLU A 311 -17.32 -0.94 15.69
N TYR A 312 -16.84 0.30 15.69
CA TYR A 312 -16.35 0.95 16.91
C TYR A 312 -17.42 1.07 17.99
N GLU A 313 -18.67 1.39 17.64
CA GLU A 313 -19.79 1.44 18.59
C GLU A 313 -20.05 0.06 19.24
N ARG A 314 -19.80 -1.04 18.52
CA ARG A 314 -19.87 -2.41 19.08
C ARG A 314 -18.69 -2.70 19.99
N LEU A 315 -17.48 -2.33 19.56
CA LEU A 315 -16.26 -2.51 20.35
C LEU A 315 -16.30 -1.70 21.64
N GLU A 316 -16.84 -0.48 21.61
CA GLU A 316 -16.98 0.39 22.79
C GLU A 316 -17.93 -0.23 23.83
N LYS A 317 -19.01 -0.90 23.39
CA LYS A 317 -19.88 -1.66 24.30
C LYS A 317 -19.20 -2.88 24.90
N LEU A 318 -18.26 -3.49 24.17
CA LEU A 318 -17.58 -4.72 24.57
C LEU A 318 -16.44 -4.47 25.56
N LYS A 319 -15.58 -3.47 25.29
CA LYS A 319 -14.43 -3.09 26.12
C LYS A 319 -14.25 -1.55 26.12
N PRO A 320 -15.09 -0.79 26.85
CA PRO A 320 -15.06 0.68 26.86
C PRO A 320 -13.76 1.29 27.41
N GLU A 321 -13.00 0.52 28.20
CA GLU A 321 -11.73 0.90 28.81
C GLU A 321 -10.53 0.86 27.85
N ARG A 322 -10.75 0.51 26.58
CA ARG A 322 -9.68 0.41 25.58
C ARG A 322 -9.24 1.79 25.08
N LYS A 323 -8.04 2.21 25.50
CA LYS A 323 -7.45 3.52 25.15
C LYS A 323 -7.19 3.69 23.65
N ASP A 324 -6.81 2.61 22.99
CA ASP A 324 -6.55 2.56 21.55
C ASP A 324 -7.84 2.64 20.72
N LEU A 325 -8.95 2.08 21.22
CA LEU A 325 -10.27 2.31 20.63
C LEU A 325 -10.64 3.80 20.69
N GLN A 326 -10.44 4.47 21.83
CA GLN A 326 -10.70 5.91 21.95
C GLN A 326 -9.82 6.73 20.99
N GLN A 327 -8.56 6.33 20.78
CA GLN A 327 -7.69 6.95 19.77
C GLN A 327 -8.25 6.75 18.35
N SER A 328 -8.63 5.52 17.98
CA SER A 328 -9.20 5.20 16.66
C SER A 328 -10.50 5.94 16.38
N MET A 329 -11.41 6.03 17.35
CA MET A 329 -12.64 6.83 17.23
C MET A 329 -12.32 8.32 17.06
N GLY A 330 -11.35 8.84 17.80
CA GLY A 330 -10.87 10.21 17.64
C GLY A 330 -10.33 10.50 16.23
N TYR A 331 -9.59 9.54 15.67
CA TYR A 331 -9.05 9.61 14.31
C TYR A 331 -10.11 9.49 13.22
N LEU A 332 -11.13 8.64 13.41
CA LEU A 332 -12.31 8.58 12.55
C LEU A 332 -13.04 9.93 12.50
N PHE A 333 -13.39 10.48 13.66
CA PHE A 333 -14.13 11.75 13.69
C PHE A 333 -13.30 12.90 13.12
N TRP A 334 -11.97 12.87 13.33
CA TRP A 334 -11.07 13.82 12.69
C TRP A 334 -11.08 13.68 11.17
N SER A 335 -11.06 12.46 10.62
CA SER A 335 -11.03 12.25 9.16
C SER A 335 -12.32 12.70 8.47
N ILE A 336 -13.47 12.59 9.15
CA ILE A 336 -14.77 13.08 8.64
C ILE A 336 -15.08 14.53 9.05
N ARG A 337 -14.12 15.24 9.64
CA ARG A 337 -14.23 16.66 10.05
C ARG A 337 -15.27 16.95 11.14
N ASP A 338 -15.64 15.95 11.94
CA ASP A 338 -16.39 16.12 13.18
C ASP A 338 -15.43 16.45 14.33
N ASN A 339 -14.94 17.69 14.34
CA ASN A 339 -13.90 18.13 15.28
C ASN A 339 -14.33 18.05 16.76
N ASN A 340 -15.63 18.13 17.05
CA ASN A 340 -16.13 18.06 18.42
C ASN A 340 -15.96 16.65 18.98
N LYS A 341 -16.49 15.63 18.28
CA LYS A 341 -16.32 14.24 18.71
C LYS A 341 -14.86 13.80 18.63
N ALA A 342 -14.12 14.26 17.61
CA ALA A 342 -12.68 13.99 17.51
C ALA A 342 -11.94 14.47 18.75
N LYS A 343 -12.18 15.71 19.18
CA LYS A 343 -11.56 16.29 20.38
C LYS A 343 -11.88 15.46 21.63
N ASP A 344 -13.13 15.06 21.81
CA ASP A 344 -13.57 14.34 23.01
C ASP A 344 -12.90 12.96 23.11
N HIS A 345 -12.90 12.19 22.03
CA HIS A 345 -12.27 10.87 21.99
C HIS A 345 -10.74 10.94 22.09
N LEU A 346 -10.10 11.91 21.42
CA LEU A 346 -8.64 12.10 21.55
C LEU A 346 -8.24 12.56 22.96
N ALA A 347 -9.06 13.36 23.63
CA ALA A 347 -8.83 13.75 25.02
C ALA A 347 -8.93 12.54 25.97
N LYS A 348 -9.93 11.68 25.79
CA LYS A 348 -10.06 10.42 26.55
C LYS A 348 -8.85 9.53 26.33
N ALA A 349 -8.46 9.29 25.08
CA ALA A 349 -7.29 8.48 24.74
C ALA A 349 -6.00 9.02 25.39
N PHE A 350 -5.80 10.35 25.36
CA PHE A 350 -4.67 10.99 26.04
C PHE A 350 -4.71 10.78 27.55
N ALA A 351 -5.87 11.00 28.19
CA ALA A 351 -6.04 10.80 29.62
C ALA A 351 -5.80 9.34 30.06
N MET A 352 -6.04 8.38 29.15
CA MET A 352 -5.78 6.95 29.36
C MET A 352 -4.33 6.54 29.02
N GLY A 353 -3.44 7.50 28.75
CA GLY A 353 -2.01 7.25 28.56
C GLY A 353 -1.64 6.71 27.17
N VAL A 354 -2.31 7.18 26.11
CA VAL A 354 -1.83 7.00 24.73
C VAL A 354 -0.68 7.96 24.45
N THR A 355 0.44 7.43 23.94
CA THR A 355 1.69 8.17 23.71
C THR A 355 1.97 8.44 22.22
N ASP A 356 0.96 8.35 21.34
CA ASP A 356 1.10 8.64 19.91
C ASP A 356 1.41 10.15 19.68
N PRO A 357 2.57 10.50 19.10
CA PRO A 357 2.94 11.90 18.83
C PRO A 357 1.94 12.64 17.91
N GLN A 358 1.25 11.90 17.01
CA GLN A 358 0.25 12.49 16.13
C GLN A 358 -1.03 12.86 16.88
N LEU A 359 -1.34 12.15 17.98
CA LEU A 359 -2.54 12.38 18.78
C LEU A 359 -2.52 13.80 19.34
N SER A 360 -1.42 14.21 19.97
CA SER A 360 -1.28 15.56 20.55
C SER A 360 -1.44 16.63 19.47
N THR A 361 -0.79 16.45 18.32
CA THR A 361 -0.89 17.40 17.20
C THR A 361 -2.34 17.56 16.72
N ARG A 362 -3.05 16.44 16.54
CA ARG A 362 -4.45 16.44 16.06
C ARG A 362 -5.42 16.98 17.08
N TRP A 363 -5.26 16.63 18.35
CA TRP A 363 -6.07 17.17 19.43
C TRP A 363 -5.95 18.70 19.48
N HIS A 364 -4.74 19.25 19.32
CA HIS A 364 -4.54 20.70 19.22
C HIS A 364 -5.20 21.30 17.96
N CYS A 365 -5.09 20.66 16.80
CA CYS A 365 -5.76 21.15 15.58
C CYS A 365 -7.29 21.18 15.72
N CYS A 366 -7.89 20.24 16.46
CA CYS A 366 -9.35 20.22 16.70
C CYS A 366 -9.84 21.41 17.54
N LYS A 367 -8.95 22.11 18.28
CA LYS A 367 -9.29 23.30 19.07
C LYS A 367 -9.38 24.58 18.23
N TRP A 368 -8.91 24.58 16.99
CA TRP A 368 -8.90 25.78 16.15
C TRP A 368 -10.19 25.91 15.31
N PRO A 369 -10.79 27.12 15.23
CA PRO A 369 -11.97 27.37 14.40
C PRO A 369 -11.69 27.13 12.91
N ARG A 370 -12.75 26.79 12.15
CA ARG A 370 -12.68 26.59 10.69
C ARG A 370 -12.02 27.80 9.99
N GLY A 371 -11.11 27.53 9.06
CA GLY A 371 -10.53 28.54 8.16
C GLY A 371 -9.15 29.08 8.54
N LYS A 372 -8.57 28.69 9.68
CA LYS A 372 -7.18 29.03 10.01
C LYS A 372 -6.29 27.78 9.92
N PRO A 373 -5.14 27.83 9.22
CA PRO A 373 -4.26 26.66 9.12
C PRO A 373 -3.75 26.29 10.52
N CYS A 374 -3.82 25.00 10.85
CA CYS A 374 -3.13 24.45 12.02
C CYS A 374 -1.63 24.68 11.78
N ARG A 375 -1.06 25.77 12.29
CA ARG A 375 0.39 25.99 12.25
C ARG A 375 1.01 24.83 13.02
N LYS A 376 1.87 24.04 12.38
CA LYS A 376 2.80 23.14 13.06
C LYS A 376 3.49 23.97 14.13
N SER A 377 3.08 23.86 15.39
CA SER A 377 3.88 24.37 16.48
C SER A 377 5.15 23.54 16.45
N ARG A 378 6.29 24.19 16.19
CA ARG A 378 7.57 23.68 16.67
C ARG A 378 7.41 23.63 18.19
N LEU A 379 6.96 22.50 18.72
CA LEU A 379 7.11 22.21 20.14
C LEU A 379 8.46 21.52 20.28
N PRO A 380 9.35 22.03 21.15
CA PRO A 380 10.61 21.38 21.42
C PRO A 380 10.31 20.05 22.09
N TRP A 381 10.90 18.99 21.57
CA TRP A 381 11.03 17.74 22.31
C TRP A 381 11.85 18.05 23.56
N ASN A 382 11.19 18.03 24.71
CA ASN A 382 11.78 17.78 26.01
C ASN A 382 10.69 17.10 26.85
N VAL A 383 10.80 15.79 26.97
CA VAL A 383 10.24 15.03 28.09
C VAL A 383 11.47 14.46 28.81
N PRO A 384 11.54 14.52 30.15
CA PRO A 384 12.67 13.97 30.91
C PRO A 384 12.88 12.47 30.69
#